data_AF-A0A2U0RZB8-F1
#
_entry.id   AF-A0A2U0RZB8-F1
#
_cell.length_a   1.000
_cell.length_b   1.000
_cell.length_c   1.000
_cell.angle_alpha   90.00
_cell.angle_beta   90.00
_cell.angle_gamma   90.00
#
_symmetry.space_group_name_H-M   'P 1'
#
loop_
_entity.id
_entity.type
_entity.pdbx_description
1 polymer ?
#
loop_
_entity_poly.entity_id
_entity_poly.type
_entity_poly.pdbx_seq_one_letter_code
_entity_poly.pdbx_strand_id
1 'polypeptide(L)'
;METAIVSDIVHNITYTAQKNKGAFKNDKKITPSKTVNLEDAVIGLDLNTIKLEEIVSKLGNLFKVGKHFRHFGANAQEICYVADGSTDAFIDVRGKLRVTDMVASYLILREAGGIIVTPEGEELNVALSATQRLSFIAASNKKLYEAIKDALNNG
;
A
#
# COMPACT_ATOMS: atom_id res chain seq x y z
N MET A 1 0.61 -13.63 -19.69
CA MET A 1 -0.65 -13.12 -19.10
C MET A 1 -0.35 -12.84 -17.63
N GLU A 2 -0.52 -11.60 -17.17
CA GLU A 2 -0.26 -11.20 -15.78
C GLU A 2 -1.58 -11.27 -14.99
N THR A 3 -1.61 -12.09 -13.94
CA THR A 3 -2.76 -12.29 -13.06
C THR A 3 -2.30 -12.30 -11.62
N ALA A 4 -3.13 -11.78 -10.71
CA ALA A 4 -2.85 -11.73 -9.30
C ALA A 4 -4.03 -12.25 -8.47
N ILE A 5 -3.71 -12.90 -7.36
CA ILE A 5 -4.67 -13.39 -6.37
C ILE A 5 -4.10 -13.12 -4.99
N VAL A 6 -4.91 -12.55 -4.09
CA VAL A 6 -4.64 -12.46 -2.65
C VAL A 6 -5.88 -12.97 -1.93
N SER A 7 -5.72 -13.96 -1.05
CA SER A 7 -6.82 -14.61 -0.35
C SER A 7 -6.70 -14.43 1.17
N ASP A 8 -7.74 -13.87 1.77
CA ASP A 8 -8.01 -13.98 3.20
C ASP A 8 -8.89 -15.21 3.42
N ILE A 9 -8.26 -16.28 3.91
CA ILE A 9 -8.90 -17.58 4.11
C ILE A 9 -9.92 -17.51 5.25
N VAL A 10 -9.66 -16.72 6.28
CA VAL A 10 -10.49 -16.64 7.49
C VAL A 10 -11.82 -15.97 7.17
N HIS A 11 -11.78 -14.89 6.39
CA HIS A 11 -12.97 -14.12 6.04
C HIS A 11 -13.59 -14.51 4.69
N ASN A 12 -13.03 -15.53 4.02
CA ASN A 12 -13.45 -15.96 2.68
C ASN A 12 -13.49 -14.79 1.67
N ILE A 13 -12.44 -13.98 1.67
CA ILE A 13 -12.25 -12.86 0.74
C ILE A 13 -11.14 -13.21 -0.22
N THR A 14 -11.43 -13.12 -1.52
CA THR A 14 -10.44 -13.26 -2.58
C THR A 14 -10.41 -11.99 -3.41
N TYR A 15 -9.24 -11.36 -3.46
CA TYR A 15 -8.93 -10.28 -4.39
C TYR A 15 -8.28 -10.86 -5.63
N THR A 16 -8.76 -10.45 -6.81
CA THR A 16 -8.19 -10.86 -8.09
C THR A 16 -7.96 -9.65 -8.99
N ALA A 17 -6.95 -9.76 -9.86
CA ALA A 17 -6.75 -8.80 -10.93
C ALA A 17 -6.11 -9.46 -12.14
N GLN A 18 -6.42 -8.93 -13.31
CA GLN A 18 -5.73 -9.26 -14.55
C GLN A 18 -5.40 -7.97 -15.27
N LYS A 19 -4.21 -7.90 -15.87
CA LYS A 19 -3.75 -6.73 -16.62
C LYS A 19 -4.81 -6.23 -17.62
N ASN A 20 -5.14 -4.94 -17.53
CA ASN A 20 -6.16 -4.23 -18.33
C ASN A 20 -7.59 -4.76 -18.17
N LYS A 21 -7.91 -5.45 -17.07
CA LYS A 21 -9.27 -5.97 -16.80
C LYS A 21 -9.86 -5.46 -15.49
N GLY A 22 -9.11 -4.68 -14.72
CA GLY A 22 -9.53 -4.20 -13.42
C GLY A 22 -9.29 -5.22 -12.31
N ALA A 23 -9.63 -4.82 -11.09
CA ALA A 23 -9.53 -5.62 -9.88
C ALA A 23 -10.91 -5.94 -9.30
N PHE A 24 -10.99 -7.07 -8.60
CA PHE A 24 -12.23 -7.61 -8.06
C PHE A 24 -12.01 -8.12 -6.64
N LYS A 25 -13.06 -8.05 -5.82
CA LYS A 25 -13.18 -8.66 -4.49
C LYS A 25 -14.41 -9.57 -4.51
N ASN A 26 -14.23 -10.88 -4.38
CA ASN A 26 -15.30 -11.88 -4.51
C ASN A 26 -16.16 -11.61 -5.75
N ASP A 27 -15.50 -11.54 -6.91
CA ASP A 27 -16.09 -11.30 -8.24
C ASP A 27 -16.78 -9.94 -8.46
N LYS A 28 -16.75 -9.04 -7.46
CA LYS A 28 -17.26 -7.67 -7.60
C LYS A 28 -16.13 -6.72 -7.90
N LYS A 29 -16.29 -5.89 -8.94
CA LYS A 29 -15.31 -4.87 -9.30
C LYS A 29 -15.12 -3.89 -8.14
N ILE A 30 -13.87 -3.55 -7.83
CA ILE A 30 -13.51 -2.63 -6.76
C ILE A 30 -12.86 -1.36 -7.30
N THR A 31 -12.93 -0.30 -6.50
CA THR A 31 -12.27 0.98 -6.77
C THR A 31 -11.76 1.56 -5.45
N PRO A 32 -10.58 2.21 -5.43
CA PRO A 32 -10.07 2.86 -4.23
C PRO A 32 -10.95 4.00 -3.74
N SER A 33 -10.70 4.45 -2.51
CA SER A 33 -11.34 5.63 -1.94
C SER A 33 -11.00 6.91 -2.70
N LYS A 34 -11.82 7.95 -2.49
CA LYS A 34 -11.59 9.31 -3.02
C LYS A 34 -11.01 10.27 -1.96
N THR A 35 -10.61 9.77 -0.81
CA THR A 35 -10.07 10.58 0.30
C THR A 35 -8.79 11.27 -0.12
N VAL A 36 -8.66 12.57 0.13
CA VAL A 36 -7.50 13.37 -0.29
C VAL A 36 -6.78 14.05 0.88
N ASN A 37 -7.44 14.21 2.02
CA ASN A 37 -6.87 14.88 3.20
C ASN A 37 -6.24 13.83 4.13
N LEU A 38 -5.03 14.11 4.64
CA LEU A 38 -4.34 13.22 5.58
C LEU A 38 -5.08 13.05 6.91
N GLU A 39 -5.83 14.06 7.34
CA GLU A 39 -6.58 14.01 8.60
C GLU A 39 -7.78 13.08 8.55
N ASP A 40 -8.38 12.92 7.37
CA ASP A 40 -9.51 12.02 7.13
C ASP A 40 -9.02 10.62 6.72
N ALA A 41 -7.79 10.54 6.21
CA ALA A 41 -7.21 9.32 5.68
C ALA A 41 -6.89 8.33 6.79
N VAL A 42 -7.32 7.10 6.56
CA VAL A 42 -7.01 5.96 7.37
C VAL A 42 -5.78 5.28 6.72
N ILE A 43 -4.59 5.45 7.32
CA ILE A 43 -3.27 5.03 6.80
C ILE A 43 -2.70 3.80 7.53
N GLY A 44 -2.40 2.73 6.79
CA GLY A 44 -1.78 1.53 7.33
C GLY A 44 -0.25 1.65 7.35
N LEU A 45 0.38 1.15 8.41
CA LEU A 45 1.83 1.23 8.62
C LEU A 45 2.38 -0.04 9.25
N ASP A 46 3.37 -0.68 8.63
CA ASP A 46 4.13 -1.73 9.30
C ASP A 46 5.41 -1.14 9.92
N LEU A 47 5.47 -1.16 11.26
CA LEU A 47 6.59 -0.66 12.07
C LEU A 47 7.41 -1.79 12.71
N ASN A 48 7.17 -3.06 12.34
CA ASN A 48 7.89 -4.20 12.93
C ASN A 48 9.35 -4.24 12.45
N THR A 49 10.22 -3.51 13.14
CA THR A 49 11.63 -3.41 12.80
C THR A 49 12.51 -3.07 13.99
N ILE A 50 13.75 -3.58 13.98
CA ILE A 50 14.80 -3.22 14.94
C ILE A 50 15.31 -1.77 14.78
N LYS A 51 15.05 -1.15 13.62
CA LYS A 51 15.43 0.24 13.32
C LYS A 51 14.29 1.22 13.62
N LEU A 52 13.53 0.97 14.70
CA LEU A 52 12.29 1.67 14.96
C LEU A 52 12.48 3.18 15.06
N GLU A 53 13.53 3.63 15.74
CA GLU A 53 13.84 5.06 15.91
C GLU A 53 14.06 5.78 14.56
N GLU A 54 14.83 5.17 13.65
CA GLU A 54 15.05 5.69 12.29
C GLU A 54 13.74 5.80 11.51
N ILE A 55 12.89 4.77 11.58
CA ILE A 55 11.59 4.74 10.88
C ILE A 55 10.62 5.75 11.49
N VAL A 56 10.54 5.85 12.81
CA VAL A 56 9.67 6.82 13.49
C VAL A 56 10.11 8.24 13.19
N SER A 57 11.41 8.50 13.15
CA SER A 57 11.95 9.81 12.74
C SER A 57 11.50 10.18 11.32
N LYS A 58 11.66 9.25 10.36
CA LYS A 58 11.19 9.43 8.97
C LYS A 58 9.68 9.67 8.84
N LEU A 59 8.88 9.05 9.71
CA LEU A 59 7.43 9.19 9.71
C LEU A 59 6.93 10.34 10.61
N GLY A 60 7.83 11.07 11.29
CA GLY A 60 7.49 11.97 12.39
C GLY A 60 6.48 13.04 12.02
N ASN A 61 6.64 13.66 10.85
CA ASN A 61 5.69 14.67 10.37
C ASN A 61 4.38 14.07 9.88
N LEU A 62 4.41 12.90 9.24
CA LEU A 62 3.18 12.18 8.88
C LEU A 62 2.33 11.90 10.14
N PHE A 63 2.96 11.49 11.26
CA PHE A 63 2.27 11.28 12.53
C PHE A 63 1.68 12.56 13.15
N LYS A 64 2.22 13.75 12.84
CA LYS A 64 1.66 15.02 13.34
C LYS A 64 0.38 15.42 12.61
N VAL A 65 0.26 15.09 11.32
CA VAL A 65 -0.85 15.54 10.46
C VAL A 65 -1.92 14.46 10.24
N GLY A 66 -1.52 13.19 10.18
CA GLY A 66 -2.45 12.06 10.06
C GLY A 66 -3.07 11.72 11.42
N LYS A 67 -4.33 11.29 11.41
CA LYS A 67 -5.08 10.98 12.65
C LYS A 67 -5.37 9.50 12.85
N HIS A 68 -5.36 8.70 11.78
CA HIS A 68 -5.88 7.34 11.80
C HIS A 68 -4.86 6.32 11.28
N PHE A 69 -3.95 5.90 12.16
CA PHE A 69 -2.93 4.88 11.85
C PHE A 69 -3.33 3.51 12.39
N ARG A 70 -3.03 2.44 11.64
CA ARG A 70 -3.20 1.05 12.08
C ARG A 70 -2.28 0.10 11.34
N HIS A 71 -2.27 -1.16 11.75
CA HIS A 71 -1.60 -2.26 11.06
C HIS A 71 -2.44 -3.52 11.25
N PHE A 72 -2.86 -4.16 10.16
CA PHE A 72 -3.68 -5.38 10.21
C PHE A 72 -2.87 -6.68 10.08
N GLY A 73 -1.54 -6.60 10.05
CA GLY A 73 -0.64 -7.75 10.20
C GLY A 73 -0.31 -8.52 8.91
N ALA A 74 -0.86 -8.12 7.75
CA ALA A 74 -0.56 -8.74 6.46
C ALA A 74 -0.46 -7.69 5.33
N ASN A 75 0.76 -7.38 4.91
CA ASN A 75 1.02 -6.27 3.96
C ASN A 75 0.32 -6.46 2.61
N ALA A 76 0.27 -7.68 2.08
CA ALA A 76 -0.47 -7.97 0.84
C ALA A 76 -1.96 -7.62 0.95
N GLN A 77 -2.56 -7.95 2.10
CA GLN A 77 -3.97 -7.71 2.39
C GLN A 77 -4.24 -6.21 2.64
N GLU A 78 -3.33 -5.52 3.34
CA GLU A 78 -3.48 -4.07 3.54
C GLU A 78 -3.40 -3.27 2.25
N ILE A 79 -2.57 -3.69 1.28
CA ILE A 79 -2.58 -3.10 -0.07
C ILE A 79 -3.92 -3.39 -0.77
N CYS A 80 -4.50 -4.58 -0.60
CA CYS A 80 -5.81 -4.89 -1.18
C CYS A 80 -6.94 -4.06 -0.55
N TYR A 81 -6.82 -3.70 0.73
CA TYR A 81 -7.75 -2.76 1.37
C TYR A 81 -7.66 -1.34 0.80
N VAL A 82 -6.48 -0.91 0.36
CA VAL A 82 -6.36 0.34 -0.39
C VAL A 82 -7.08 0.21 -1.73
N ALA A 83 -6.95 -0.94 -2.39
CA ALA A 83 -7.56 -1.20 -3.69
C ALA A 83 -9.09 -1.20 -3.65
N ASP A 84 -9.71 -1.65 -2.55
CA ASP A 84 -11.16 -1.68 -2.38
C ASP A 84 -11.76 -0.49 -1.62
N GLY A 85 -10.91 0.44 -1.18
CA GLY A 85 -11.31 1.65 -0.48
C GLY A 85 -11.66 1.43 1.00
N SER A 86 -11.39 0.25 1.58
CA SER A 86 -11.50 0.02 3.03
C SER A 86 -10.45 0.81 3.81
N THR A 87 -9.31 1.09 3.18
CA THR A 87 -8.25 1.96 3.69
C THR A 87 -7.80 2.95 2.61
N ASP A 88 -7.16 4.05 2.99
CA ASP A 88 -6.79 5.10 2.03
C ASP A 88 -5.34 4.99 1.57
N ALA A 89 -4.45 4.48 2.43
CA ALA A 89 -3.06 4.25 2.10
C ALA A 89 -2.45 3.12 2.95
N PHE A 90 -1.35 2.54 2.46
CA PHE A 90 -0.47 1.64 3.19
C PHE A 90 0.99 2.00 2.89
N ILE A 91 1.80 2.17 3.92
CA ILE A 91 3.19 2.62 3.80
C ILE A 91 4.10 1.59 4.48
N ASP A 92 5.12 1.12 3.74
CA ASP A 92 6.21 0.33 4.29
C ASP A 92 7.54 0.96 3.86
N VAL A 93 8.23 1.56 4.82
CA VAL A 93 9.54 2.22 4.62
C VAL A 93 10.68 1.48 5.33
N ARG A 94 10.43 0.25 5.78
CA ARG A 94 11.40 -0.52 6.57
C ARG A 94 12.51 -1.14 5.73
N GLY A 95 12.34 -1.22 4.41
CA GLY A 95 13.25 -1.94 3.52
C GLY A 95 13.30 -3.44 3.79
N LYS A 96 12.18 -4.03 4.25
CA LYS A 96 12.11 -5.43 4.71
C LYS A 96 11.12 -6.29 3.96
N LEU A 97 10.16 -5.70 3.26
CA LEU A 97 9.18 -6.48 2.53
C LEU A 97 9.82 -7.13 1.30
N ARG A 98 9.62 -8.44 1.14
CA ARG A 98 10.08 -9.16 -0.05
C ARG A 98 9.18 -8.81 -1.22
N VAL A 99 9.76 -8.70 -2.42
CA VAL A 99 8.98 -8.45 -3.64
C VAL A 99 7.88 -9.50 -3.84
N THR A 100 8.20 -10.76 -3.54
CA THR A 100 7.28 -11.90 -3.62
C THR A 100 6.05 -11.73 -2.73
N ASP A 101 6.18 -11.04 -1.60
CA ASP A 101 5.13 -10.91 -0.60
C ASP A 101 4.10 -9.83 -0.98
N MET A 102 4.38 -9.02 -2.02
CA MET A 102 3.49 -7.92 -2.45
C MET A 102 3.19 -7.87 -3.95
N VAL A 103 3.86 -8.67 -4.79
CA VAL A 103 3.69 -8.58 -6.25
C VAL A 103 2.24 -8.79 -6.71
N ALA A 104 1.49 -9.68 -6.03
CA ALA A 104 0.08 -9.90 -6.35
C ALA A 104 -0.76 -8.66 -5.99
N SER A 105 -0.58 -8.10 -4.80
CA SER A 105 -1.34 -6.93 -4.37
C SER A 105 -0.94 -5.66 -5.13
N TYR A 106 0.29 -5.56 -5.63
CA TYR A 106 0.74 -4.51 -6.55
C TYR A 106 -0.15 -4.44 -7.79
N LEU A 107 -0.32 -5.59 -8.49
CA LEU A 107 -1.15 -5.63 -9.69
C LEU A 107 -2.61 -5.33 -9.35
N ILE A 108 -3.12 -5.86 -8.23
CA ILE A 108 -4.48 -5.60 -7.75
C ILE A 108 -4.72 -4.10 -7.55
N LEU A 109 -3.84 -3.41 -6.85
CA LEU A 109 -4.00 -1.97 -6.60
C LEU A 109 -3.90 -1.15 -7.89
N ARG A 110 -2.96 -1.48 -8.78
CA ARG A 110 -2.80 -0.78 -10.07
C ARG A 110 -4.04 -0.95 -10.97
N GLU A 111 -4.58 -2.16 -11.05
CA GLU A 111 -5.79 -2.44 -11.83
C GLU A 111 -7.06 -1.85 -11.19
N ALA A 112 -7.10 -1.68 -9.87
CA ALA A 112 -8.17 -0.94 -9.20
C ALA A 112 -8.13 0.57 -9.50
N GLY A 113 -6.99 1.09 -9.96
CA GLY A 113 -6.77 2.52 -10.24
C GLY A 113 -6.06 3.28 -9.12
N GLY A 114 -5.50 2.58 -8.14
CA GLY A 114 -4.67 3.18 -7.09
C GLY A 114 -3.22 3.33 -7.51
N ILE A 115 -2.41 3.87 -6.60
CA ILE A 115 -0.99 4.18 -6.81
C ILE A 115 -0.15 3.36 -5.87
N ILE A 116 0.97 2.83 -6.37
CA ILE A 116 1.99 2.18 -5.56
C ILE A 116 3.36 2.41 -6.21
N VAL A 117 4.23 3.12 -5.48
CA VAL A 117 5.53 3.61 -5.94
C VAL A 117 6.54 3.60 -4.80
N THR A 118 7.82 3.78 -5.08
CA THR A 118 8.84 4.00 -4.04
C THR A 118 8.54 5.30 -3.26
N PRO A 119 9.12 5.50 -2.07
CA PRO A 119 9.00 6.77 -1.34
C PRO A 119 9.45 7.99 -2.17
N GLU A 120 10.42 7.81 -3.06
CA GLU A 120 10.92 8.83 -3.97
C GLU A 120 9.94 9.13 -5.12
N GLY A 121 9.00 8.23 -5.38
CA GLY A 121 7.98 8.33 -6.43
C GLY A 121 8.30 7.57 -7.70
N GLU A 122 9.29 6.68 -7.66
CA GLU A 122 9.67 5.86 -8.80
C GLU A 122 8.78 4.62 -8.90
N GLU A 123 8.60 4.13 -10.13
CA GLU A 123 7.90 2.86 -10.34
C GLU A 123 8.72 1.69 -9.77
N LEU A 124 8.03 0.71 -9.17
CA LEU A 124 8.65 -0.48 -8.57
C LEU A 124 9.12 -1.47 -9.65
N ASN A 125 10.15 -1.08 -10.40
CA ASN A 125 10.76 -1.89 -11.46
C ASN A 125 11.94 -2.68 -10.91
N VAL A 126 11.64 -3.74 -10.15
CA VAL A 126 12.66 -4.63 -9.55
C VAL A 126 12.51 -6.07 -10.02
N ALA A 127 13.63 -6.79 -10.03
CA ALA A 127 13.61 -8.21 -10.33
C ALA A 127 12.78 -9.00 -9.31
N LEU A 128 11.97 -9.94 -9.80
CA LEU A 128 11.22 -10.87 -8.96
C LEU A 128 12.19 -11.86 -8.30
N SER A 129 12.68 -11.51 -7.12
CA SER A 129 13.60 -12.33 -6.32
C SER A 129 13.17 -12.35 -4.85
N ALA A 130 13.29 -13.51 -4.21
CA ALA A 130 13.02 -13.69 -2.79
C ALA A 130 14.03 -12.93 -1.89
N THR A 131 15.19 -12.54 -2.42
CA THR A 131 16.20 -11.74 -1.68
C THR A 131 16.00 -10.25 -1.84
N GLN A 132 15.27 -9.81 -2.86
CA GLN A 132 15.03 -8.39 -3.09
C GLN A 132 14.08 -7.84 -2.03
N ARG A 133 14.37 -6.61 -1.58
CA ARG A 133 13.59 -5.89 -0.59
C ARG A 133 13.14 -4.55 -1.16
N LEU A 134 12.00 -4.06 -0.67
CA LEU A 134 11.40 -2.82 -1.13
C LEU A 134 10.92 -1.96 0.04
N SER A 135 10.83 -0.67 -0.25
CA SER A 135 10.03 0.31 0.46
C SER A 135 9.05 0.93 -0.53
N PHE A 136 7.85 1.27 -0.11
CA PHE A 136 6.83 1.83 -0.99
C PHE A 136 5.77 2.62 -0.22
N ILE A 137 5.03 3.42 -0.98
CA ILE A 137 3.80 4.07 -0.58
C ILE A 137 2.70 3.57 -1.52
N ALA A 138 1.68 2.92 -0.96
CA ALA A 138 0.44 2.59 -1.64
C ALA A 138 -0.64 3.59 -1.22
N ALA A 139 -1.34 4.20 -2.17
CA ALA A 139 -2.36 5.21 -1.90
C ALA A 139 -3.56 5.05 -2.84
N SER A 140 -4.74 5.44 -2.36
CA SER A 140 -5.99 5.32 -3.11
C SER A 140 -6.04 6.23 -4.33
N ASN A 141 -5.34 7.37 -4.30
CA ASN A 141 -5.26 8.32 -5.40
C ASN A 141 -4.01 9.21 -5.33
N LYS A 142 -3.75 9.94 -6.42
CA LYS A 142 -2.57 10.81 -6.56
C LYS A 142 -2.51 11.93 -5.51
N LYS A 143 -3.63 12.58 -5.22
CA LYS A 143 -3.63 13.70 -4.28
C LYS A 143 -3.21 13.26 -2.88
N LEU A 144 -3.73 12.12 -2.43
CA LEU A 144 -3.32 11.55 -1.14
C LEU A 144 -1.85 11.11 -1.16
N TYR A 145 -1.37 10.48 -2.24
CA TYR A 145 0.04 10.14 -2.37
C TYR A 145 0.96 11.36 -2.23
N GLU A 146 0.69 12.46 -2.95
CA GLU A 146 1.51 13.68 -2.86
C GLU A 146 1.46 14.26 -1.44
N ALA A 147 0.30 14.28 -0.79
CA ALA A 147 0.19 14.74 0.60
C ALA A 147 1.04 13.89 1.57
N ILE A 148 1.04 12.56 1.40
CA ILE A 148 1.90 11.66 2.17
C ILE A 148 3.38 11.97 1.88
N LYS A 149 3.76 12.09 0.61
CA LYS A 149 5.13 12.39 0.18
C LYS A 149 5.64 13.70 0.79
N ASP A 150 4.83 14.74 0.72
CA ASP A 150 5.15 16.06 1.30
C ASP A 150 5.32 15.96 2.82
N ALA A 151 4.47 15.19 3.51
CA ALA A 151 4.60 14.98 4.94
C ALA A 151 5.88 14.23 5.32
N LEU A 152 6.38 13.32 4.47
CA LEU A 152 7.63 12.59 4.70
C LEU A 152 8.89 13.42 4.40
N ASN A 153 8.84 14.33 3.43
CA ASN A 153 10.00 15.11 3.00
C ASN A 153 10.23 16.40 3.81
N ASN A 154 9.19 16.97 4.42
CA ASN A 154 9.30 18.22 5.18
C ASN A 154 9.77 18.03 6.64
N GLY A 155 10.39 16.88 6.93
CA GLY A 155 10.84 16.41 8.26
C GLY A 155 12.15 17.02 8.74
#